data_AF-A0A959JFN2-F1
#
_entry.id   AF-A0A959JFN2-F1
#
_cell.length_a   1.000
_cell.length_b   1.000
_cell.length_c   1.000
_cell.angle_alpha   90.00
_cell.angle_beta   90.00
_cell.angle_gamma   90.00
#
_symmetry.space_group_name_H-M   'P 1'
#
loop_
_entity.id
_entity.type
_entity.pdbx_description
1 polymer ?
#
loop_
_entity_poly.entity_id
_entity_poly.type
_entity_poly.pdbx_seq_one_letter_code
_entity_poly.pdbx_strand_id
1 'polypeptide(L)'
;METKTNSGSIENVKNEEKKLNQNNSEGRPGDIRKESTQEPYGTNEVLWKLPISLSTGELTTGVIVLLGWFALFTGGIIIPTEPYRSAMVNGGGIGSILKGLVIVFPFWTISNIGILSCLASFMGALGRRARFTSRTDIPGEVDHNKPNNHGLATYYISAVMRGFGVYALVLAGLLVLATESLVSPGQETYMRLAPTVSVISFYTGYDPSILAGLLDRVKGLLNVPDKRSPR
;
A
#
# COMPACT_ATOMS: atom_id res chain seq x y z
N MET A 1 1.94 51.68 -17.46
CA MET A 1 2.67 50.56 -16.85
C MET A 1 2.50 49.38 -17.80
N GLU A 2 3.39 49.27 -18.79
CA GLU A 2 3.28 48.31 -19.90
C GLU A 2 3.97 46.99 -19.54
N THR A 3 3.23 45.89 -19.59
CA THR A 3 3.74 44.53 -19.41
C THR A 3 4.15 43.95 -20.77
N LYS A 4 5.47 43.84 -21.00
CA LYS A 4 6.04 43.09 -22.13
C LYS A 4 5.95 41.59 -21.86
N THR A 5 5.15 40.89 -22.64
CA THR A 5 5.04 39.42 -22.64
C THR A 5 6.18 38.77 -23.42
N ASN A 6 6.82 37.79 -22.76
CA ASN A 6 8.02 37.07 -23.18
C ASN A 6 7.66 35.94 -24.17
N SER A 7 7.87 36.17 -25.47
CA SER A 7 7.50 35.27 -26.57
C SER A 7 8.59 34.26 -26.97
N GLY A 8 9.73 34.21 -26.26
CA GLY A 8 10.90 33.42 -26.67
C GLY A 8 10.89 31.94 -26.30
N SER A 9 9.94 31.46 -25.48
CA SER A 9 10.04 30.11 -24.89
C SER A 9 9.38 29.00 -25.70
N ILE A 10 8.53 29.33 -26.69
CA ILE A 10 7.71 28.33 -27.40
C ILE A 10 8.45 27.74 -28.63
N GLU A 11 9.40 28.45 -29.23
CA GLU A 11 10.13 27.94 -30.40
C GLU A 11 11.15 26.84 -30.06
N ASN A 12 11.72 26.84 -28.86
CA ASN A 12 12.73 25.84 -28.48
C ASN A 12 12.13 24.43 -28.29
N VAL A 13 10.87 24.32 -27.86
CA VAL A 13 10.22 23.01 -27.63
C VAL A 13 9.89 22.29 -28.94
N LYS A 14 9.51 23.04 -29.99
CA LYS A 14 9.20 22.45 -31.31
C LYS A 14 10.44 21.90 -32.04
N ASN A 15 11.63 22.40 -31.74
CA ASN A 15 12.85 21.93 -32.36
C ASN A 15 13.41 20.65 -31.73
N GLU A 16 13.08 20.34 -30.47
CA GLU A 16 13.48 19.07 -29.85
C GLU A 16 12.59 17.89 -30.27
N GLU A 17 11.28 18.08 -30.43
CA GLU A 17 10.38 17.01 -30.92
C GLU A 17 10.75 16.52 -32.34
N LYS A 18 11.26 17.41 -33.20
CA LYS A 18 11.72 17.01 -34.55
C LYS A 18 12.97 16.13 -34.53
N LYS A 19 13.85 16.28 -33.53
CA LYS A 19 15.06 15.47 -33.43
C LYS A 19 14.80 14.06 -32.90
N LEU A 20 13.78 13.88 -32.06
CA LEU A 20 13.48 12.55 -31.51
C LEU A 20 12.86 11.59 -32.54
N ASN A 21 12.10 12.12 -33.50
CA ASN A 21 11.44 11.28 -34.52
C ASN A 21 12.34 10.85 -35.68
N GLN A 22 13.54 11.43 -35.84
CA GLN A 22 14.43 11.10 -36.95
C GLN A 22 15.40 9.92 -36.65
N ASN A 23 15.53 9.51 -35.39
CA ASN A 23 16.42 8.40 -34.99
C ASN A 23 15.76 7.01 -35.00
N ASN A 24 14.49 6.90 -35.39
CA ASN A 24 13.74 5.64 -35.31
C ASN A 24 13.47 4.96 -36.68
N SER A 25 14.14 5.40 -37.76
CA SER A 25 13.87 4.90 -39.12
C SER A 25 15.06 4.26 -39.85
N GLU A 26 16.11 3.85 -39.16
CA GLU A 26 17.15 3.00 -39.76
C GLU A 26 16.87 1.52 -39.46
N GLY A 27 16.14 0.90 -40.40
CA GLY A 27 15.91 -0.53 -40.46
C GLY A 27 17.22 -1.29 -40.69
N ARG A 28 17.37 -2.41 -39.98
CA ARG A 28 18.38 -3.43 -40.25
C ARG A 28 17.70 -4.59 -41.00
N PRO A 29 17.91 -4.74 -42.32
CA PRO A 29 17.37 -5.87 -43.07
C PRO A 29 18.34 -7.06 -42.97
N GLY A 30 17.77 -8.24 -42.72
CA GLY A 30 18.45 -9.52 -42.93
C GLY A 30 19.17 -10.05 -41.71
N ASP A 31 18.44 -10.75 -40.85
CA ASP A 31 19.04 -11.90 -40.19
C ASP A 31 18.11 -13.10 -40.28
N ILE A 32 18.68 -14.15 -40.85
CA ILE A 32 18.04 -15.39 -41.24
C ILE A 32 17.60 -16.10 -39.96
N ARG A 33 16.27 -16.21 -39.80
CA ARG A 33 15.58 -16.99 -38.79
C ARG A 33 16.04 -18.44 -38.88
N LYS A 34 17.06 -18.80 -38.09
CA LYS A 34 17.31 -20.19 -37.72
C LYS A 34 16.13 -20.64 -36.86
N GLU A 35 15.35 -21.59 -37.37
CA GLU A 35 14.44 -22.39 -36.55
C GLU A 35 15.28 -23.06 -35.46
N SER A 36 15.33 -22.43 -34.30
CA SER A 36 15.75 -23.10 -33.07
C SER A 36 14.66 -24.11 -32.76
N THR A 37 14.96 -25.37 -33.06
CA THR A 37 14.31 -26.56 -32.52
C THR A 37 13.89 -26.29 -31.09
N GLN A 38 12.58 -26.10 -30.91
CA GLN A 38 11.96 -25.89 -29.62
C GLN A 38 12.01 -27.24 -28.91
N GLU A 39 13.03 -27.44 -28.07
CA GLU A 39 13.13 -28.64 -27.26
C GLU A 39 11.85 -28.79 -26.42
N PRO A 40 11.30 -30.01 -26.34
CA PRO A 40 10.06 -30.27 -25.63
C PRO A 40 10.23 -29.79 -24.19
N TYR A 41 9.33 -28.89 -23.79
CA TYR A 41 9.18 -28.38 -22.44
C TYR A 41 9.25 -29.54 -21.46
N GLY A 42 10.44 -29.75 -20.90
CA GLY A 42 10.69 -30.76 -19.89
C GLY A 42 9.85 -30.39 -18.68
N THR A 43 8.73 -31.07 -18.52
CA THR A 43 7.96 -31.19 -17.28
C THR A 43 8.85 -31.84 -16.22
N ASN A 44 9.77 -31.08 -15.64
CA ASN A 44 10.56 -31.49 -14.50
C ASN A 44 10.41 -30.41 -13.43
N GLU A 45 9.42 -30.62 -12.56
CA GLU A 45 9.53 -30.72 -11.10
C GLU A 45 10.57 -29.88 -10.32
N VAL A 46 11.01 -28.74 -10.83
CA VAL A 46 12.02 -27.93 -10.14
C VAL A 46 11.34 -26.79 -9.37
N LEU A 47 11.15 -27.10 -8.08
CA LEU A 47 11.43 -26.18 -6.97
C LEU A 47 10.30 -25.25 -6.47
N TRP A 48 9.11 -25.80 -6.23
CA TRP A 48 8.06 -25.13 -5.43
C TRP A 48 8.40 -24.97 -3.94
N LYS A 49 9.57 -25.45 -3.50
CA LYS A 49 10.11 -25.21 -2.16
C LYS A 49 10.84 -23.86 -2.15
N LEU A 50 10.12 -22.76 -2.27
CA LEU A 50 10.66 -21.48 -1.83
C LEU A 50 10.52 -21.44 -0.31
N PRO A 51 11.61 -21.63 0.46
CA PRO A 51 11.55 -21.43 1.90
C PRO A 51 11.09 -19.99 2.13
N ILE A 52 9.97 -19.83 2.81
CA ILE A 52 9.50 -18.53 3.25
C ILE A 52 10.47 -18.09 4.34
N SER A 53 11.54 -17.41 3.96
CA SER A 53 12.41 -16.73 4.92
C SER A 53 11.71 -15.41 5.24
N LEU A 54 10.90 -15.44 6.30
CA LEU A 54 10.27 -14.24 6.83
C LEU A 54 11.31 -13.50 7.67
N SER A 55 11.66 -12.27 7.29
CA SER A 55 12.52 -11.46 8.14
C SER A 55 11.81 -11.20 9.47
N THR A 56 12.43 -11.59 10.59
CA THR A 56 11.88 -11.39 11.94
C THR A 56 11.50 -9.92 12.18
N GLY A 57 12.25 -8.97 11.59
CA GLY A 57 11.98 -7.54 11.71
C GLY A 57 10.68 -7.10 11.00
N GLU A 58 10.41 -7.65 9.82
CA GLU A 58 9.17 -7.37 9.09
C GLU A 58 7.96 -7.99 9.80
N LEU A 59 8.11 -9.22 10.31
CA LEU A 59 7.08 -9.87 11.12
C LEU A 59 6.76 -9.06 12.37
N THR A 60 7.78 -8.65 13.12
CA THR A 60 7.61 -7.88 14.36
C THR A 60 6.94 -6.54 14.07
N THR A 61 7.34 -5.86 12.99
CA THR A 61 6.72 -4.61 12.55
C THR A 61 5.25 -4.82 12.18
N GLY A 62 4.93 -5.88 11.44
CA GLY A 62 3.55 -6.24 11.10
C GLY A 62 2.67 -6.48 12.33
N VAL A 63 3.19 -7.20 13.34
CA VAL A 63 2.50 -7.44 14.61
C VAL A 63 2.30 -6.13 15.38
N ILE A 64 3.32 -5.28 15.49
CA ILE A 64 3.21 -3.98 16.18
C ILE A 64 2.14 -3.10 15.52
N VAL A 65 2.14 -3.03 14.20
CA VAL A 65 1.16 -2.22 13.45
C VAL A 65 -0.25 -2.76 13.64
N LEU A 66 -0.43 -4.08 13.61
CA LEU A 66 -1.72 -4.73 13.84
C LEU A 66 -2.25 -4.44 15.26
N LEU A 67 -1.40 -4.55 16.28
CA LEU A 67 -1.76 -4.20 17.66
C LEU A 67 -2.09 -2.71 17.79
N GLY A 68 -1.30 -1.85 17.15
CA GLY A 68 -1.56 -0.41 17.09
C GLY A 68 -2.90 -0.08 16.44
N TRP A 69 -3.26 -0.80 15.37
CA TRP A 69 -4.56 -0.68 14.72
C TRP A 69 -5.70 -1.04 15.68
N PHE A 70 -5.62 -2.18 16.38
CA PHE A 70 -6.64 -2.58 17.36
C PHE A 70 -6.74 -1.61 18.54
N ALA A 71 -5.60 -1.11 19.04
CA ALA A 71 -5.55 -0.15 20.13
C ALA A 71 -6.21 1.18 19.74
N LEU A 72 -5.93 1.69 18.54
CA LEU A 72 -6.56 2.90 18.01
C LEU A 72 -8.05 2.71 17.74
N PHE A 73 -8.43 1.56 17.17
CA PHE A 73 -9.84 1.25 16.90
C PHE A 73 -10.63 1.20 18.20
N THR A 74 -10.14 0.44 19.19
CA THR A 74 -10.77 0.28 20.51
C THR A 74 -10.77 1.60 21.29
N GLY A 75 -9.66 2.33 21.27
CA GLY A 75 -9.56 3.64 21.92
C GLY A 75 -10.55 4.65 21.33
N GLY A 76 -10.80 4.63 20.02
CA GLY A 76 -11.82 5.45 19.39
C GLY A 76 -13.25 5.11 19.82
N ILE A 77 -13.51 3.88 20.30
CA ILE A 77 -14.80 3.48 20.89
C ILE A 77 -14.91 3.94 22.34
N ILE A 78 -13.85 3.74 23.12
CA ILE A 78 -13.89 3.87 24.59
C ILE A 78 -13.68 5.31 25.05
N ILE A 79 -12.85 6.10 24.35
CA ILE A 79 -12.40 7.40 24.85
C ILE A 79 -13.34 8.50 24.32
N PRO A 80 -14.20 9.10 25.16
CA PRO A 80 -14.99 10.25 24.74
C PRO A 80 -14.08 11.46 24.58
N THR A 81 -14.02 12.03 23.37
CA THR A 81 -13.19 13.22 23.10
C THR A 81 -13.85 14.53 23.54
N GLU A 82 -15.15 14.52 23.83
CA GLU A 82 -15.94 15.71 24.20
C GLU A 82 -15.35 16.58 25.32
N PRO A 83 -14.99 16.03 26.51
CA PRO A 83 -14.45 16.84 27.60
C PRO A 83 -13.10 17.50 27.24
N TYR A 84 -12.32 16.87 26.36
CA TYR A 84 -11.04 17.43 25.92
C TYR A 84 -11.23 18.56 24.89
N ARG A 85 -12.26 18.46 24.04
CA ARG A 85 -12.63 19.53 23.10
C ARG A 85 -13.15 20.76 23.82
N SER A 86 -14.04 20.58 24.79
CA SER A 86 -14.58 21.70 25.57
C SER A 86 -13.50 22.40 26.40
N ALA A 87 -12.54 21.65 26.97
CA ALA A 87 -11.39 22.23 27.69
C ALA A 87 -10.48 23.09 26.79
N MET A 88 -10.36 22.75 25.49
CA MET A 88 -9.60 23.55 24.52
C MET A 88 -10.34 24.84 24.14
N VAL A 89 -11.66 24.78 23.94
CA VAL A 89 -12.48 25.95 23.58
C VAL A 89 -12.56 26.94 24.73
N ASN A 90 -12.63 26.47 25.97
CA ASN A 90 -12.77 27.31 27.16
C ASN A 90 -11.46 27.99 27.62
N GLY A 91 -10.39 27.93 26.82
CA GLY A 91 -9.16 28.68 27.08
C GLY A 91 -8.27 28.11 28.19
N GLY A 92 -8.22 26.78 28.34
CA GLY A 92 -7.29 26.13 29.27
C GLY A 92 -5.82 26.48 28.97
N GLY A 93 -4.97 26.46 30.00
CA GLY A 93 -3.52 26.69 29.84
C GLY A 93 -2.87 25.74 28.83
N ILE A 94 -1.71 26.12 28.28
CA ILE A 94 -1.05 25.43 27.15
C ILE A 94 -0.84 23.92 27.36
N GLY A 95 -0.60 23.48 28.61
CA GLY A 95 -0.47 22.06 28.95
C GLY A 95 -1.76 21.27 28.76
N SER A 96 -2.92 21.88 29.04
CA SER A 96 -4.24 21.28 28.82
C SER A 96 -4.54 21.17 27.33
N ILE A 97 -4.13 22.15 26.53
CA ILE A 97 -4.26 22.13 25.06
C ILE A 97 -3.39 21.02 24.47
N LEU A 98 -2.13 20.91 24.89
CA LEU A 98 -1.22 19.84 24.41
C LEU A 98 -1.76 18.46 24.77
N LYS A 99 -2.22 18.25 26.01
CA LYS A 99 -2.85 17.00 26.44
C LYS A 99 -4.12 16.72 25.63
N GLY A 100 -4.93 17.75 25.38
CA GLY A 100 -6.12 17.67 24.54
C GLY A 100 -5.78 17.24 23.12
N LEU A 101 -4.78 17.85 22.48
CA LEU A 101 -4.34 17.49 21.13
C LEU A 101 -3.86 16.04 21.03
N VAL A 102 -3.06 15.58 21.99
CA VAL A 102 -2.53 14.20 22.00
C VAL A 102 -3.65 13.15 22.11
N ILE A 103 -4.77 13.47 22.75
CA ILE A 103 -5.92 12.56 22.88
C ILE A 103 -6.89 12.75 21.71
N VAL A 104 -7.25 13.99 21.39
CA VAL A 104 -8.25 14.31 20.36
C VAL A 104 -7.74 13.91 18.99
N PHE A 105 -6.48 14.13 18.66
CA PHE A 105 -5.97 13.82 17.32
C PHE A 105 -6.09 12.31 16.96
N PRO A 106 -5.64 11.35 17.79
CA PRO A 106 -5.77 9.93 17.46
C PRO A 106 -7.17 9.35 17.73
N PHE A 107 -7.99 9.94 18.61
CA PHE A 107 -9.28 9.33 19.02
C PHE A 107 -10.52 10.08 18.51
N TRP A 108 -10.38 11.25 17.89
CA TRP A 108 -11.52 11.89 17.24
C TRP A 108 -11.92 11.10 16.00
N THR A 109 -13.21 10.81 15.85
CA THR A 109 -13.76 9.87 14.85
C THR A 109 -13.18 10.06 13.45
N ILE A 110 -13.16 11.29 12.93
CA ILE A 110 -12.74 11.58 11.56
C ILE A 110 -11.23 11.32 11.38
N SER A 111 -10.38 11.85 12.27
CA SER A 111 -8.93 11.66 12.19
C SER A 111 -8.52 10.23 12.53
N ASN A 112 -9.19 9.58 13.48
CA ASN A 112 -8.97 8.19 13.85
C ASN A 112 -9.18 7.25 12.65
N ILE A 113 -10.30 7.40 11.92
CA ILE A 113 -10.57 6.62 10.70
C ILE A 113 -9.48 6.85 9.65
N GLY A 114 -9.01 8.09 9.49
CA GLY A 114 -7.88 8.42 8.61
C GLY A 114 -6.60 7.68 8.98
N ILE A 115 -6.24 7.66 10.26
CA ILE A 115 -5.06 6.94 10.76
C ILE A 115 -5.22 5.43 10.57
N LEU A 116 -6.37 4.86 10.93
CA LEU A 116 -6.66 3.43 10.74
C LEU A 116 -6.57 3.02 9.27
N SER A 117 -7.07 3.85 8.37
CA SER A 117 -6.96 3.67 6.91
C SER A 117 -5.52 3.62 6.42
N CYS A 118 -4.69 4.56 6.89
CA CYS A 118 -3.27 4.61 6.60
C CYS A 118 -2.52 3.36 7.10
N LEU A 119 -2.78 2.94 8.34
CA LEU A 119 -2.18 1.74 8.94
C LEU A 119 -2.61 0.47 8.20
N ALA A 120 -3.90 0.37 7.82
CA ALA A 120 -4.41 -0.78 7.09
C ALA A 120 -3.76 -0.93 5.71
N SER A 121 -3.62 0.17 4.95
CA SER A 121 -2.90 0.15 3.67
C SER A 121 -1.41 -0.19 3.84
N PHE A 122 -0.77 0.34 4.89
CA PHE A 122 0.61 0.01 5.22
C PHE A 122 0.79 -1.49 5.53
N MET A 123 -0.13 -2.09 6.30
CA MET A 123 -0.13 -3.54 6.55
C MET A 123 -0.28 -4.35 5.25
N GLY A 124 -1.15 -3.92 4.32
CA GLY A 124 -1.26 -4.55 3.01
C GLY A 124 0.06 -4.54 2.24
N ALA A 125 0.80 -3.43 2.32
CA ALA A 125 2.11 -3.31 1.68
C ALA A 125 3.21 -4.14 2.37
N LEU A 126 3.17 -4.28 3.70
CA LEU A 126 4.05 -5.19 4.45
C LEU A 126 3.85 -6.64 4.00
N GLY A 127 2.60 -7.07 3.82
CA GLY A 127 2.27 -8.41 3.33
C GLY A 127 2.87 -8.71 1.94
N ARG A 128 2.94 -7.70 1.07
CA ARG A 128 3.57 -7.83 -0.26
C ARG A 128 5.08 -8.00 -0.19
N ARG A 129 5.75 -7.25 0.69
CA ARG A 129 7.21 -7.27 0.80
C ARG A 129 7.75 -8.55 1.42
N ALA A 130 7.02 -9.15 2.37
CA ALA A 130 7.42 -10.41 3.01
C ALA A 130 7.67 -11.57 2.02
N ARG A 131 7.27 -11.44 0.75
CA ARG A 131 7.64 -12.36 -0.35
C ARG A 131 8.93 -12.02 -1.08
N PHE A 132 9.21 -10.73 -1.32
CA PHE A 132 10.36 -10.33 -2.14
C PHE A 132 11.69 -10.61 -1.44
N THR A 133 11.73 -10.48 -0.11
CA THR A 133 12.91 -10.87 0.70
C THR A 133 13.29 -12.34 0.48
N SER A 134 12.32 -13.22 0.16
CA SER A 134 12.60 -14.64 -0.10
C SER A 134 13.14 -14.95 -1.51
N ARG A 135 13.12 -14.00 -2.46
CA ARG A 135 13.58 -14.25 -3.85
C ARG A 135 15.04 -13.86 -4.08
N THR A 136 15.62 -13.02 -3.23
CA THR A 136 16.98 -12.48 -3.39
C THR A 136 18.09 -13.37 -2.82
N ASP A 137 17.75 -14.46 -2.11
CA ASP A 137 18.73 -15.40 -1.53
C ASP A 137 19.18 -16.50 -2.53
N ILE A 138 19.13 -16.25 -3.85
CA ILE A 138 19.71 -17.17 -4.83
C ILE A 138 21.24 -16.96 -4.82
N PRO A 139 22.04 -17.93 -4.33
CA PRO A 139 23.48 -17.77 -4.22
C PRO A 139 24.10 -17.85 -5.62
N GLY A 140 24.54 -16.72 -6.17
CA GLY A 140 25.27 -16.68 -7.44
C GLY A 140 25.00 -15.46 -8.31
N GLU A 141 23.91 -14.73 -8.08
CA GLU A 141 23.64 -13.47 -8.78
C GLU A 141 24.22 -12.33 -7.94
N VAL A 142 25.43 -11.90 -8.28
CA VAL A 142 26.09 -10.74 -7.68
C VAL A 142 25.35 -9.49 -8.14
N ASP A 143 24.26 -9.18 -7.43
CA ASP A 143 23.45 -8.01 -7.69
C ASP A 143 24.23 -6.76 -7.23
N HIS A 144 24.97 -6.14 -8.15
CA HIS A 144 25.72 -4.91 -7.92
C HIS A 144 24.83 -3.68 -7.65
N ASN A 145 23.52 -3.87 -7.60
CA ASN A 145 22.56 -2.83 -7.32
C ASN A 145 21.99 -3.04 -5.91
N LYS A 146 22.79 -2.73 -4.88
CA LYS A 146 22.33 -2.65 -3.49
C LYS A 146 21.04 -1.82 -3.50
N PRO A 147 19.86 -2.37 -3.14
CA PRO A 147 18.63 -1.61 -3.16
C PRO A 147 18.81 -0.45 -2.19
N ASN A 148 18.93 0.75 -2.76
CA ASN A 148 19.17 1.96 -2.00
C ASN A 148 18.02 2.10 -1.00
N ASN A 149 18.31 2.26 0.30
CA ASN A 149 17.28 2.32 1.36
C ASN A 149 16.18 3.37 1.07
N HIS A 150 16.49 4.37 0.24
CA HIS A 150 15.55 5.35 -0.30
C HIS A 150 14.35 4.73 -1.05
N GLY A 151 14.53 3.59 -1.72
CA GLY A 151 13.45 2.90 -2.43
C GLY A 151 12.40 2.31 -1.49
N LEU A 152 12.82 1.81 -0.32
CA LEU A 152 11.92 1.16 0.65
C LEU A 152 11.01 2.16 1.36
N ALA A 153 11.56 3.29 1.80
CA ALA A 153 10.77 4.35 2.42
C ALA A 153 9.72 4.88 1.42
N THR A 154 10.14 5.15 0.18
CA THR A 154 9.26 5.62 -0.89
C THR A 154 8.13 4.61 -1.16
N TYR A 155 8.46 3.32 -1.20
CA TYR A 155 7.47 2.25 -1.35
C TYR A 155 6.41 2.27 -0.24
N TYR A 156 6.82 2.34 1.04
CA TYR A 156 5.86 2.37 2.15
C TYR A 156 5.08 3.68 2.24
N ILE A 157 5.72 4.82 2.00
CA ILE A 157 5.04 6.12 1.94
C ILE A 157 3.97 6.09 0.85
N SER A 158 4.26 5.52 -0.33
CA SER A 158 3.27 5.37 -1.41
C SER A 158 2.07 4.52 -0.99
N ALA A 159 2.27 3.50 -0.14
CA ALA A 159 1.19 2.68 0.38
C ALA A 159 0.33 3.45 1.39
N VAL A 160 0.96 4.16 2.33
CA VAL A 160 0.24 5.02 3.29
C VAL A 160 -0.59 6.08 2.56
N MET A 161 -0.01 6.74 1.55
CA MET A 161 -0.71 7.75 0.75
C MET A 161 -1.92 7.19 -0.01
N ARG A 162 -1.86 5.94 -0.49
CA ARG A 162 -3.02 5.25 -1.08
C ARG A 162 -4.15 5.06 -0.05
N GLY A 163 -3.83 4.63 1.16
CA GLY A 163 -4.80 4.51 2.25
C GLY A 163 -5.40 5.87 2.66
N PHE A 164 -4.57 6.92 2.70
CA PHE A 164 -5.05 8.28 2.91
C PHE A 164 -6.00 8.74 1.79
N GLY A 165 -5.69 8.41 0.53
CA GLY A 165 -6.55 8.70 -0.61
C GLY A 165 -7.93 8.04 -0.52
N VAL A 166 -8.00 6.77 -0.10
CA VAL A 166 -9.28 6.09 0.18
C VAL A 166 -10.07 6.80 1.27
N TYR A 167 -9.40 7.15 2.38
CA TYR A 167 -10.03 7.92 3.45
C TYR A 167 -10.59 9.26 2.95
N ALA A 168 -9.82 10.01 2.17
CA ALA A 168 -10.24 11.30 1.62
C ALA A 168 -11.44 11.16 0.68
N LEU A 169 -11.48 10.12 -0.16
CA LEU A 169 -12.61 9.81 -1.03
C LEU A 169 -13.88 9.46 -0.24
N VAL A 170 -13.75 8.64 0.80
CA VAL A 170 -14.87 8.29 1.68
C VAL A 170 -15.36 9.53 2.43
N LEU A 171 -14.46 10.33 2.98
CA LEU A 171 -14.82 11.56 3.68
C LEU A 171 -15.50 12.56 2.75
N ALA A 172 -15.03 12.71 1.50
CA ALA A 172 -15.69 13.53 0.50
C ALA A 172 -17.10 13.03 0.19
N GLY A 173 -17.29 11.72 0.05
CA GLY A 173 -18.63 11.13 -0.12
C GLY A 173 -19.56 11.39 1.07
N LEU A 174 -19.05 11.25 2.30
CA LEU A 174 -19.82 11.53 3.51
C LEU A 174 -20.18 13.02 3.65
N LEU A 175 -19.28 13.92 3.28
CA LEU A 175 -19.55 15.36 3.26
C LEU A 175 -20.64 15.73 2.25
N VAL A 176 -20.74 15.00 1.13
CA VAL A 176 -21.81 15.23 0.14
C VAL A 176 -23.14 14.65 0.60
N LEU A 177 -23.13 13.48 1.25
CA LEU A 177 -24.36 12.75 1.58
C LEU A 177 -24.95 13.08 2.96
N ALA A 178 -24.12 13.42 3.95
CA ALA A 178 -24.54 13.51 5.35
C ALA A 178 -23.64 14.45 6.19
N THR A 179 -23.67 15.75 5.89
CA THR A 179 -22.92 16.78 6.64
C THR A 179 -23.25 16.78 8.14
N GLU A 180 -24.52 16.60 8.52
CA GLU A 180 -24.93 16.60 9.93
C GLU A 180 -24.40 15.40 10.71
N SER A 181 -24.31 14.23 10.07
CA SER A 181 -23.82 13.00 10.72
C SER A 181 -22.31 13.03 11.01
N LEU A 182 -21.56 13.96 10.42
CA LEU A 182 -20.12 14.12 10.66
C LEU A 182 -19.79 14.97 11.89
N VAL A 183 -20.71 15.84 12.31
CA VAL A 183 -20.49 16.73 13.47
C VAL A 183 -20.63 15.96 14.79
N SER A 184 -21.56 15.01 14.85
CA SER A 184 -21.79 14.13 15.99
C SER A 184 -22.00 12.68 15.52
N PRO A 185 -20.94 12.00 15.05
CA PRO A 185 -21.06 10.62 14.61
C PRO A 185 -21.40 9.73 15.80
N GLY A 186 -22.53 9.03 15.72
CA GLY A 186 -22.89 8.00 16.69
C GLY A 186 -21.88 6.86 16.71
N GLN A 187 -21.76 6.20 17.86
CA GLN A 187 -20.86 5.05 18.05
C GLN A 187 -21.16 3.91 17.07
N GLU A 188 -22.44 3.70 16.73
CA GLU A 188 -22.87 2.72 15.73
C GLU A 188 -22.31 3.02 14.34
N THR A 189 -22.38 4.27 13.89
CA THR A 189 -21.83 4.70 12.60
C THR A 189 -20.32 4.50 12.56
N TYR A 190 -19.61 4.88 13.62
CA TYR A 190 -18.17 4.65 13.73
C TYR A 190 -17.81 3.16 13.64
N MET A 191 -18.49 2.31 14.42
CA MET A 191 -18.25 0.86 14.45
C MET A 191 -18.44 0.18 13.09
N ARG A 192 -19.29 0.73 12.22
CA ARG A 192 -19.47 0.22 10.85
C ARG A 192 -18.46 0.82 9.88
N LEU A 193 -18.24 2.13 9.97
CA LEU A 193 -17.43 2.88 9.01
C LEU A 193 -15.94 2.57 9.15
N ALA A 194 -15.39 2.64 10.36
CA ALA A 194 -13.95 2.45 10.61
C ALA A 194 -13.39 1.12 10.07
N PRO A 195 -14.00 -0.06 10.35
CA PRO A 195 -13.50 -1.32 9.81
C PRO A 195 -13.72 -1.42 8.30
N THR A 196 -14.86 -0.93 7.78
CA THR A 196 -15.15 -0.97 6.34
C THR A 196 -14.11 -0.19 5.53
N VAL A 197 -13.81 1.05 5.95
CA VAL A 197 -12.78 1.87 5.32
C VAL A 197 -11.40 1.23 5.46
N SER A 198 -11.08 0.67 6.63
CA SER A 198 -9.81 -0.04 6.85
C SER A 198 -9.64 -1.23 5.90
N VAL A 199 -10.69 -2.02 5.68
CA VAL A 199 -10.66 -3.16 4.75
C VAL A 199 -10.41 -2.69 3.32
N ILE A 200 -11.14 -1.67 2.85
CA ILE A 200 -10.95 -1.11 1.50
C ILE A 200 -9.50 -0.59 1.35
N SER A 201 -9.00 0.14 2.33
CA SER A 201 -7.64 0.68 2.31
C SER A 201 -6.57 -0.41 2.37
N PHE A 202 -6.79 -1.47 3.16
CA PHE A 202 -5.94 -2.65 3.16
C PHE A 202 -5.85 -3.24 1.74
N TYR A 203 -6.97 -3.39 1.03
CA TYR A 203 -6.97 -3.88 -0.35
C TYR A 203 -6.20 -2.98 -1.30
N THR A 204 -6.22 -1.66 -1.14
CA THR A 204 -5.42 -0.76 -1.98
C THR A 204 -3.91 -0.91 -1.76
N GLY A 205 -3.50 -1.34 -0.57
CA GLY A 205 -2.12 -1.67 -0.23
C GLY A 205 -1.74 -3.12 -0.53
N TYR A 206 -2.72 -4.02 -0.66
CA TYR A 206 -2.55 -5.46 -0.87
C TYR A 206 -2.12 -5.80 -2.31
N ASP A 207 -1.63 -7.03 -2.51
CA ASP A 207 -1.31 -7.59 -3.82
C ASP A 207 -2.13 -8.89 -4.03
N PRO A 208 -3.04 -8.94 -5.02
CA PRO A 208 -3.92 -10.09 -5.24
C PRO A 208 -3.15 -11.38 -5.56
N SER A 209 -1.92 -11.29 -6.06
CA SER A 209 -1.09 -12.46 -6.37
C SER A 209 -0.74 -13.30 -5.12
N ILE A 210 -0.79 -12.70 -3.92
CA ILE A 210 -0.57 -13.40 -2.65
C ILE A 210 -1.71 -14.38 -2.39
N LEU A 211 -2.95 -13.94 -2.62
CA LEU A 211 -4.13 -14.78 -2.43
C LEU A 211 -4.12 -15.95 -3.41
N ALA A 212 -3.78 -15.68 -4.68
CA ALA A 212 -3.63 -16.71 -5.70
C ALA A 212 -2.62 -17.77 -5.26
N GLY A 213 -1.42 -17.34 -4.84
CA GLY A 213 -0.40 -18.27 -4.37
C GLY A 213 -0.77 -19.02 -3.07
N LEU A 214 -1.59 -18.43 -2.19
CA LEU A 214 -2.12 -19.13 -1.02
C LEU A 214 -3.13 -20.21 -1.42
N LEU A 215 -4.05 -19.87 -2.35
CA LEU A 215 -5.04 -20.80 -2.88
C LEU A 215 -4.38 -21.98 -3.60
N ASP A 216 -3.32 -21.73 -4.37
CA ASP A 216 -2.57 -22.81 -5.04
C ASP A 216 -1.90 -23.75 -4.03
N ARG A 217 -1.43 -23.24 -2.90
CA ARG A 217 -0.90 -24.08 -1.80
C ARG A 217 -2.00 -24.89 -1.12
N VAL A 218 -3.16 -24.29 -0.87
CA VAL A 218 -4.31 -25.01 -0.30
C VAL A 218 -4.78 -26.11 -1.25
N LYS A 219 -4.87 -25.82 -2.56
CA LYS A 219 -5.15 -26.83 -3.59
C LYS A 219 -4.10 -27.94 -3.60
N GLY A 220 -2.82 -27.60 -3.47
CA GLY A 220 -1.74 -28.58 -3.35
C GLY A 220 -1.85 -29.48 -2.12
N LEU A 221 -2.27 -28.93 -0.97
CA LEU A 221 -2.53 -29.70 0.26
C LEU A 221 -3.76 -30.61 0.16
N LEU A 222 -4.80 -30.17 -0.58
CA LEU A 222 -6.03 -30.92 -0.78
C LEU A 222 -5.89 -31.99 -1.86
N ASN A 223 -5.02 -31.80 -2.85
CA ASN A 223 -4.62 -32.81 -3.83
C ASN A 223 -3.66 -33.83 -3.19
N VAL A 224 -4.09 -34.44 -2.08
CA VAL A 224 -3.41 -35.58 -1.45
C VAL A 224 -3.28 -36.66 -2.53
N PRO A 225 -2.07 -37.16 -2.85
CA PRO A 225 -1.87 -38.15 -3.89
C PRO A 225 -2.70 -39.39 -3.56
N ASP A 226 -3.58 -39.80 -4.48
CA ASP A 226 -4.29 -41.06 -4.36
C ASP A 226 -3.26 -42.20 -4.43
N LYS A 227 -2.94 -42.76 -3.25
CA LYS A 227 -1.89 -43.77 -3.07
C LYS A 227 -2.28 -45.15 -3.61
N ARG A 228 -3.34 -45.24 -4.42
CA ARG A 228 -3.83 -46.49 -5.03
C ARG A 228 -3.58 -46.50 -6.53
N SER A 229 -2.34 -46.76 -6.92
CA SER A 229 -2.08 -47.50 -8.16
C SER A 229 -1.63 -48.92 -7.78
N PRO A 230 -2.55 -49.91 -7.80
CA PRO A 230 -2.14 -51.31 -7.72
C PRO A 230 -1.43 -51.69 -9.03
N ARG A 231 -0.27 -52.32 -8.86
CA ARG A 231 0.55 -52.93 -9.92
C ARG A 231 -0.20 -54.02 -10.68
#